data_AF-A0A6H2A4C7-F1
#
_entry.id   AF-A0A6H2A4C7-F1
#
_cell.length_a   1.000
_cell.length_b   1.000
_cell.length_c   1.000
_cell.angle_alpha   90.00
_cell.angle_beta   90.00
_cell.angle_gamma   90.00
#
_symmetry.space_group_name_H-M   'P 1'
#
loop_
_entity.id
_entity.type
_entity.pdbx_description
1 polymer ?
#
loop_
_entity_poly.entity_id
_entity_poly.type
_entity_poly.pdbx_seq_one_letter_code
_entity_poly.pdbx_strand_id
1 'polypeptide(L)' 'MGLEQLTLETGLNKVEVAIALLKAWEPQEGYYLAFSGGKDSVAIYDLAVKA' A
#
# COMPACT_ATOMS: atom_id res chain seq x y z
N MET A 1 11.86 7.64 10.08
CA MET A 1 12.29 6.54 11.00
C MET A 1 11.45 5.27 10.89
N GLY A 2 10.16 5.23 11.27
CA GLY A 2 9.41 3.95 11.32
C GLY A 2 8.91 3.38 9.98
N LEU A 3 8.67 4.25 8.98
CA LEU A 3 8.23 3.85 7.63
C LEU A 3 9.40 3.50 6.72
N GLU A 4 10.53 4.18 6.89
CA GLU A 4 11.78 4.02 6.11
C GLU A 4 12.60 2.79 6.56
N GLN A 5 12.23 2.16 7.68
CA GLN A 5 12.90 0.95 8.13
C GLN A 5 12.71 -0.17 7.10
N LEU A 6 13.82 -0.69 6.60
CA LEU A 6 13.84 -1.77 5.62
C LEU A 6 13.55 -3.11 6.28
N THR A 7 12.81 -3.97 5.57
CA THR A 7 12.71 -5.40 5.86
C THR A 7 14.02 -6.08 5.49
N LEU A 8 14.41 -7.12 6.24
CA LEU A 8 15.67 -7.83 5.98
C LEU A 8 15.57 -8.74 4.76
N GLU A 9 14.37 -9.26 4.47
CA GLU A 9 14.13 -10.26 3.46
C GLU A 9 14.04 -9.65 2.06
N THR A 10 13.46 -8.45 1.93
CA THR A 10 13.23 -7.81 0.63
C THR A 10 14.03 -6.52 0.44
N GLY A 11 14.62 -5.96 1.50
CA GLY A 11 15.31 -4.67 1.46
C GLY A 11 14.37 -3.49 1.19
N LEU A 12 13.05 -3.71 1.27
CA LEU A 12 12.02 -2.72 1.03
C LEU A 12 11.55 -2.11 2.34
N ASN A 13 11.18 -0.84 2.30
CA ASN A 13 10.52 -0.18 3.40
C ASN A 13 9.04 -0.58 3.49
N LYS A 14 8.34 -0.18 4.55
CA LYS A 14 6.94 -0.60 4.78
C LYS A 14 5.98 -0.13 3.68
N VAL A 15 6.21 1.07 3.14
CA VAL A 15 5.39 1.65 2.07
C VAL A 15 5.61 0.87 0.78
N GLU A 16 6.86 0.57 0.45
CA GLU A 16 7.23 -0.21 -0.73
C GLU A 16 6.67 -1.64 -0.68
N VAL A 17 6.72 -2.29 0.48
CA VAL A 17 6.10 -3.61 0.67
C VAL A 17 4.59 -3.55 0.45
N ALA A 18 3.91 -2.54 1.01
CA ALA A 18 2.46 -2.40 0.84
C ALA A 18 2.08 -2.15 -0.64
N ILE A 19 2.83 -1.29 -1.34
CA ILE A 19 2.61 -1.03 -2.77
C ILE A 19 2.87 -2.29 -3.61
N ALA A 20 3.95 -3.03 -3.32
CA ALA A 20 4.25 -4.27 -4.03
C ALA A 20 3.13 -5.31 -3.87
N LEU A 21 2.54 -5.40 -2.67
CA LEU A 21 1.40 -6.27 -2.41
C LEU A 21 0.14 -5.83 -3.16
N LEU A 22 -0.18 -4.54 -3.18
CA LEU A 22 -1.33 -4.05 -3.94
C LEU A 22 -1.21 -4.41 -5.42
N LYS A 23 -0.04 -4.19 -6.05
CA LYS A 23 0.21 -4.54 -7.45
C LYS A 23 0.16 -6.04 -7.72
N ALA A 24 0.72 -6.85 -6.83
CA ALA A 24 0.80 -8.30 -7.02
C ALA A 24 -0.58 -8.97 -7.04
N TRP A 25 -1.57 -8.36 -6.39
CA TRP A 25 -2.92 -8.89 -6.22
C TRP A 25 -4.00 -8.02 -6.87
N GLU A 26 -3.61 -7.01 -7.65
CA GLU A 26 -4.55 -6.18 -8.38
C GLU A 26 -5.21 -7.00 -9.51
N PRO A 27 -6.56 -7.12 -9.53
CA PRO A 27 -7.25 -7.76 -10.64
C PRO A 27 -7.13 -6.92 -11.92
N GLN A 28 -7.24 -7.55 -13.09
CA GLN A 28 -7.05 -6.88 -14.38
C GLN A 28 -8.06 -5.74 -14.62
N GLU A 29 -9.27 -5.89 -14.09
CA GLU A 29 -10.36 -4.92 -14.13
C GLU A 29 -10.25 -3.81 -13.06
N GLY A 30 -9.23 -3.87 -12.20
CA GLY A 30 -9.08 -2.99 -11.04
C GLY A 30 -10.05 -3.34 -9.89
N TYR A 31 -9.99 -2.57 -8.81
CA TYR A 31 -10.81 -2.80 -7.62
C TYR A 31 -11.45 -1.52 -7.10
N TYR A 32 -12.56 -1.67 -6.38
CA TYR A 32 -13.16 -0.59 -5.61
C TYR A 32 -12.55 -0.54 -4.21
N LEU A 33 -12.24 0.67 -3.75
CA LEU A 33 -11.73 0.93 -2.40
C LEU A 33 -12.83 1.54 -1.54
N ALA A 34 -13.12 0.91 -0.39
CA ALA A 34 -14.08 1.45 0.57
C ALA A 34 -13.48 2.68 1.29
N PHE A 35 -14.09 3.84 1.10
CA PHE A 35 -13.58 5.12 1.60
C PHE A 35 -14.56 5.79 2.56
N SER A 36 -14.14 6.02 3.80
CA SER A 36 -14.97 6.66 4.84
C SER A 36 -14.47 8.04 5.27
N GLY A 37 -13.26 8.44 4.83
CA GLY A 37 -12.56 9.62 5.33
C GLY A 37 -11.85 9.41 6.67
N GLY A 38 -11.99 8.24 7.30
CA GLY A 38 -11.21 7.87 8.48
C GLY A 38 -9.74 7.59 8.13
N LYS A 39 -8.85 7.70 9.13
CA LYS A 39 -7.39 7.58 8.94
C LYS A 39 -6.96 6.34 8.14
N ASP A 40 -7.62 5.21 8.37
CA ASP A 40 -7.24 3.94 7.74
C ASP A 40 -7.63 3.96 6.26
N SER A 41 -8.83 4.45 5.93
CA SER A 41 -9.25 4.60 4.53
C SER A 41 -8.43 5.64 3.77
N VAL A 42 -7.98 6.71 4.43
CA VAL A 42 -7.09 7.71 3.83
C VAL A 42 -5.71 7.12 3.56
N ALA A 43 -5.15 6.37 4.52
CA ALA A 43 -3.85 5.73 4.33
C ALA A 43 -3.86 4.68 3.21
N ILE A 44 -4.89 3.82 3.15
CA ILE A 44 -5.02 2.84 2.06
C ILE A 44 -5.27 3.54 0.72
N TYR A 45 -6.08 4.60 0.69
CA TYR A 45 -6.28 5.38 -0.54
C TYR A 45 -4.97 5.98 -1.06
N ASP A 46 -4.17 6.58 -0.18
CA ASP A 46 -2.86 7.12 -0.53
C ASP A 46 -1.89 6.04 -1.07
N LEU A 47 -1.89 4.85 -0.46
CA LEU A 47 -1.11 3.71 -0.96
C LEU A 47 -1.62 3.20 -2.32
N ALA A 48 -2.93 3.13 -2.52
CA ALA A 48 -3.55 2.72 -3.78
C ALA A 48 -3.23 3.68 -4.93
N VAL A 49 -3.20 4.99 -4.68
CA VAL A 49 -2.81 6.00 -5.69
C VAL A 49 -1.32 5.93 -6.05
N LYS A 50 -0.47 5.46 -5.12
CA LYS A 50 0.98 5.31 -5.32
C LYS A 50 1.38 3.96 -5.95
N ALA A 51 0.49 2.97 -5.92
CA ALA A 51 0.68 1.73 -6.65
C ALA A 51 0.53 2.02 -8.16
#